data_AF-A0A1I7JU00-F1
#
_entry.id   AF-A0A1I7JU00-F1
#
_cell.length_a   1.000
_cell.length_b   1.000
_cell.length_c   1.000
_cell.angle_alpha   90.00
_cell.angle_beta   90.00
_cell.angle_gamma   90.00
#
_symmetry.space_group_name_H-M   'P 1'
#
loop_
_entity.id
_entity.type
_entity.pdbx_description
1 polymer ?
#
loop_
_entity_poly.entity_id
_entity_poly.type
_entity_poly.pdbx_seq_one_letter_code
_entity_poly.pdbx_strand_id
1 'polypeptide(L)'
;MDPRRPPPGDDRLTPADPRLWVVLALALVFLALAALFLAAPALGALIYGVPAPEGTGRTALRAIGARDAALALYLAGLSLFSTRRAVAIVLAASLVIPACDLALVLSAGTAAWWQVALHALSAGVLALTALWLTRPA
;
A
#
# COMPACT_ATOMS: atom_id res chain seq x y z
N MET A 1 -20.58 28.02 -19.83
CA MET A 1 -19.30 27.30 -19.86
C MET A 1 -18.26 28.25 -20.42
N ASP A 2 -17.15 28.45 -19.71
CA ASP A 2 -16.08 29.39 -20.12
C ASP A 2 -15.17 28.72 -21.17
N PRO A 3 -15.10 29.24 -22.42
CA PRO A 3 -14.26 28.69 -23.48
C PRO A 3 -12.75 28.89 -23.26
N ARG A 4 -12.34 29.58 -22.18
CA ARG A 4 -10.93 29.79 -21.82
C ARG A 4 -10.38 28.74 -20.88
N ARG A 5 -11.20 27.79 -20.41
CA ARG A 5 -10.65 26.64 -19.68
C ARG A 5 -9.96 25.72 -20.69
N PRO A 6 -8.62 25.55 -20.62
CA PRO A 6 -7.98 24.49 -21.36
C PRO A 6 -8.70 23.17 -20.98
N PRO A 7 -8.88 22.23 -21.92
CA PRO A 7 -9.37 20.91 -21.59
C PRO A 7 -8.54 20.40 -20.42
N PRO A 8 -9.14 19.76 -19.39
CA PRO A 8 -8.37 19.22 -18.28
C PRO A 8 -7.20 18.43 -18.87
N GLY A 9 -5.99 18.93 -18.64
CA GLY A 9 -4.78 18.28 -19.14
C GLY A 9 -4.78 16.84 -18.67
N ASP A 10 -4.22 15.95 -19.48
CA ASP A 10 -4.16 14.54 -19.15
C ASP A 10 -3.29 14.37 -17.88
N ASP A 11 -3.92 14.39 -16.71
CA ASP A 11 -3.29 14.32 -15.38
C ASP A 11 -2.84 12.88 -15.05
N ARG A 12 -2.71 12.04 -16.08
CA ARG A 12 -2.33 10.64 -15.99
C ARG A 12 -0.82 10.52 -15.91
N LEU A 13 -0.38 9.47 -15.23
CA LEU A 13 1.03 9.11 -15.17
C LEU A 13 1.43 8.50 -16.53
N THR A 14 2.54 8.97 -17.09
CA THR A 14 3.09 8.44 -18.35
C THR A 14 4.37 7.64 -18.09
N PRO A 15 4.82 6.76 -19.01
CA PRO A 15 6.10 6.07 -18.87
C PRO A 15 7.32 6.97 -18.69
N ALA A 16 7.23 8.23 -19.14
CA ALA A 16 8.27 9.24 -18.94
C ALA A 16 8.26 9.86 -17.54
N ASP A 17 7.17 9.74 -16.78
CA ASP A 17 7.05 10.24 -15.40
C ASP A 17 7.63 9.22 -14.41
N PRO A 18 8.71 9.54 -13.66
CA PRO A 18 9.29 8.64 -12.66
C PRO A 18 8.30 8.22 -11.56
N ARG A 19 7.27 9.03 -11.31
CA ARG A 19 6.21 8.73 -10.32
C ARG A 19 5.43 7.48 -10.69
N LEU A 20 5.26 7.18 -11.99
CA LEU A 20 4.64 5.95 -12.46
C LEU A 20 5.39 4.74 -11.90
N TRP A 21 6.70 4.72 -12.14
CA TRP A 21 7.57 3.60 -11.77
C TRP A 21 7.64 3.40 -10.26
N VAL A 22 7.63 4.48 -9.49
CA VAL A 22 7.57 4.39 -8.02
C VAL A 22 6.28 3.72 -7.55
N VAL A 23 5.13 4.09 -8.12
CA VAL A 23 3.85 3.46 -7.72
C VAL A 23 3.79 1.99 -8.20
N LEU A 24 4.29 1.69 -9.39
CA LEU A 24 4.36 0.30 -9.88
C LEU A 24 5.32 -0.56 -9.04
N ALA A 25 6.46 -0.01 -8.62
CA ALA A 25 7.37 -0.70 -7.69
C ALA A 25 6.69 -0.96 -6.34
N LEU A 26 5.93 0.01 -5.82
CA LEU A 26 5.16 -0.17 -4.59
C LEU A 26 4.07 -1.24 -4.76
N ALA A 27 3.36 -1.26 -5.89
CA ALA A 27 2.39 -2.30 -6.21
C ALA A 27 3.05 -3.69 -6.25
N LEU A 28 4.26 -3.79 -6.82
CA LEU A 28 5.02 -5.03 -6.83
C LEU A 28 5.42 -5.51 -5.42
N VAL A 29 5.79 -4.58 -4.52
CA VAL A 29 6.06 -4.90 -3.11
C VAL A 29 4.83 -5.49 -2.43
N PHE A 30 3.65 -4.87 -2.58
CA PHE A 30 2.42 -5.41 -2.02
C PHE A 30 2.04 -6.76 -2.64
N LEU A 31 2.28 -6.95 -3.95
CA LEU A 31 2.04 -8.23 -4.60
C LEU A 31 2.98 -9.33 -4.09
N ALA A 32 4.24 -9.01 -3.81
CA ALA A 32 5.20 -9.95 -3.22
C ALA A 32 4.80 -10.32 -1.78
N LEU A 33 4.36 -9.36 -0.97
CA LEU A 33 3.81 -9.61 0.36
C LEU A 33 2.54 -10.45 0.29
N ALA A 34 1.64 -10.16 -0.66
CA ALA A 34 0.44 -10.94 -0.90
C ALA A 34 0.77 -12.41 -1.20
N ALA A 35 1.70 -12.65 -2.13
CA ALA A 35 2.16 -13.99 -2.47
C ALA A 35 2.76 -14.71 -1.26
N LEU A 36 3.57 -14.02 -0.46
CA LEU A 36 4.14 -14.57 0.77
C LEU A 36 3.05 -14.99 1.77
N PHE A 37 2.10 -14.12 2.05
CA PHE A 37 1.03 -14.39 3.02
C PHE A 37 0.03 -15.44 2.54
N LEU A 38 -0.19 -15.58 1.23
CA LEU A 38 -1.06 -16.60 0.66
C LEU A 38 -0.37 -17.98 0.60
N ALA A 39 0.87 -18.03 0.10
CA ALA A 39 1.60 -19.26 -0.15
C ALA A 39 2.33 -19.80 1.09
N ALA A 40 2.93 -18.91 1.89
CA ALA A 40 3.69 -19.25 3.09
C ALA A 40 3.34 -18.34 4.28
N PRO A 41 2.10 -18.39 4.82
CA PRO A 41 1.65 -17.52 5.90
C PRO A 41 2.56 -17.55 7.14
N ALA A 42 3.16 -18.70 7.45
CA ALA A 42 4.10 -18.83 8.57
C ALA A 42 5.36 -17.97 8.39
N LEU A 43 5.90 -17.88 7.17
CA LEU A 43 7.03 -16.99 6.87
C LEU A 43 6.60 -15.52 6.96
N GLY A 44 5.40 -15.20 6.49
CA GLY A 44 4.81 -13.87 6.67
C GLY A 44 4.72 -13.49 8.15
N ALA A 45 4.24 -14.38 9.01
CA ALA A 45 4.17 -14.15 10.46
C ALA A 45 5.55 -13.84 11.07
N LEU A 46 6.59 -14.55 10.64
CA LEU A 46 7.96 -14.35 11.11
C LEU A 46 8.52 -12.98 10.75
N ILE A 47 8.19 -12.43 9.57
CA ILE A 47 8.56 -11.06 9.20
C ILE A 47 8.04 -10.06 10.22
N TYR A 48 6.85 -10.31 10.76
CA TYR A 48 6.24 -9.48 11.80
C TYR A 48 6.52 -9.98 13.21
N GLY A 49 7.37 -11.00 13.40
CA GLY A 49 7.81 -11.43 14.73
C GLY A 49 6.72 -12.10 15.53
N VAL A 50 5.67 -12.55 14.84
CA VAL A 50 4.52 -13.24 15.43
C VAL A 50 4.77 -14.75 15.29
N PRO A 51 4.49 -15.56 16.34
CA PRO A 51 4.54 -17.01 16.23
C PRO A 51 3.71 -17.50 15.05
N ALA A 52 4.19 -18.51 14.33
CA ALA A 52 3.48 -19.07 13.18
C ALA A 52 2.07 -19.51 13.61
N PRO A 53 1.00 -18.86 13.11
CA PRO A 53 -0.32 -19.13 13.64
C PRO A 53 -0.89 -20.44 13.10
N GLU A 54 -1.73 -21.06 13.92
CA GLU A 54 -2.52 -22.24 13.59
C GLU A 54 -4.01 -21.90 13.51
N GLY A 55 -4.80 -22.83 12.94
CA GLY A 55 -6.24 -22.67 12.82
C GLY A 55 -6.67 -21.35 12.18
N THR A 56 -7.51 -20.59 12.88
CA THR A 56 -8.08 -19.31 12.41
C THR A 56 -7.04 -18.23 12.17
N GLY A 57 -5.93 -18.21 12.94
CA GLY A 57 -4.87 -17.24 12.74
C GLY A 57 -4.17 -17.42 11.39
N ARG A 58 -4.06 -18.66 10.89
CA ARG A 58 -3.52 -18.94 9.55
C ARG A 58 -4.44 -18.44 8.45
N THR A 59 -5.76 -18.54 8.64
CA THR A 59 -6.75 -17.98 7.71
C THR A 59 -6.71 -16.46 7.71
N ALA A 60 -6.55 -15.83 8.89
CA ALA A 60 -6.39 -14.38 9.00
C ALA A 60 -5.17 -13.87 8.23
N LEU A 61 -4.04 -14.56 8.30
CA LEU A 61 -2.85 -14.20 7.50
C LEU A 61 -3.09 -14.28 5.99
N ARG A 62 -3.85 -15.28 5.52
CA ARG A 62 -4.22 -15.35 4.09
C ARG A 62 -5.16 -14.21 3.69
N ALA A 63 -6.06 -13.79 4.58
CA ALA A 63 -6.92 -12.63 4.34
C ALA A 63 -6.10 -11.35 4.22
N ILE A 64 -5.04 -11.19 5.03
CA ILE A 64 -4.06 -10.10 4.87
C ILE A 64 -3.41 -10.16 3.49
N GLY A 65 -2.94 -11.35 3.08
CA GLY A 65 -2.36 -11.54 1.75
C GLY A 65 -3.32 -11.16 0.62
N ALA A 66 -4.60 -11.56 0.70
CA ALA A 66 -5.62 -11.18 -0.28
C ALA A 66 -5.87 -9.66 -0.33
N ARG A 67 -5.87 -8.98 0.84
CA ARG A 67 -6.01 -7.52 0.94
C ARG A 67 -4.84 -6.82 0.24
N ASP A 68 -3.61 -7.28 0.46
CA ASP A 68 -2.42 -6.69 -0.14
C ASP A 68 -2.38 -6.94 -1.66
N ALA A 69 -2.88 -8.10 -2.13
CA ALA A 69 -3.05 -8.37 -3.55
C ALA A 69 -4.05 -7.39 -4.19
N ALA A 70 -5.19 -7.15 -3.52
CA ALA A 70 -6.16 -6.17 -4.00
C ALA A 70 -5.57 -4.76 -4.07
N LEU A 71 -4.85 -4.32 -3.04
CA LEU A 71 -4.18 -3.03 -3.03
C LEU A 71 -3.14 -2.91 -4.16
N ALA A 72 -2.33 -3.95 -4.38
CA ALA A 72 -1.38 -4.00 -5.49
C ALA A 72 -2.07 -3.81 -6.86
N LEU A 73 -3.18 -4.53 -7.08
CA LEU A 73 -3.96 -4.42 -8.32
C LEU A 73 -4.59 -3.04 -8.47
N TYR A 74 -5.10 -2.45 -7.40
CA TYR A 74 -5.63 -1.08 -7.42
C TYR A 74 -4.56 -0.06 -7.77
N LEU A 75 -3.38 -0.13 -7.15
CA LEU A 75 -2.27 0.77 -7.44
C LEU A 75 -1.80 0.63 -8.88
N ALA A 76 -1.56 -0.60 -9.36
CA ALA A 76 -1.14 -0.85 -10.73
C ALA A 76 -2.19 -0.37 -11.76
N GLY A 77 -3.46 -0.76 -11.55
CA GLY A 77 -4.55 -0.38 -12.45
C GLY A 77 -4.78 1.13 -12.49
N LEU A 78 -4.82 1.78 -11.32
CA LEU A 78 -5.03 3.23 -11.27
C LEU A 78 -3.84 3.99 -11.86
N SER A 79 -2.61 3.54 -11.63
CA SER A 79 -1.43 4.19 -12.21
C SER A 79 -1.36 4.08 -13.72
N LEU A 80 -1.84 2.98 -14.31
CA LEU A 80 -1.84 2.76 -15.76
C LEU A 80 -3.05 3.38 -16.45
N PHE A 81 -4.19 3.45 -15.77
CA PHE A 81 -5.47 3.75 -16.41
C PHE A 81 -6.20 4.98 -15.83
N SER A 82 -5.70 5.61 -14.77
CA SER A 82 -6.37 6.72 -14.08
C SER A 82 -5.46 7.93 -13.88
N THR A 83 -5.98 8.97 -13.22
CA THR A 83 -5.25 10.21 -12.94
C THR A 83 -4.32 10.04 -11.74
N ARG A 84 -3.22 10.81 -11.70
CA ARG A 84 -2.31 10.85 -10.54
C ARG A 84 -3.04 11.22 -9.25
N ARG A 85 -4.09 12.06 -9.33
CA ARG A 85 -4.95 12.40 -8.20
C ARG A 85 -5.71 11.19 -7.66
N ALA A 86 -6.25 10.33 -8.52
CA ALA A 86 -6.94 9.11 -8.09
C ALA A 86 -5.97 8.17 -7.36
N VAL A 87 -4.76 8.00 -7.89
CA VAL A 87 -3.70 7.21 -7.25
C VAL A 87 -3.33 7.79 -5.87
N ALA A 88 -3.15 9.11 -5.78
CA ALA A 88 -2.82 9.79 -4.53
C ALA A 88 -3.91 9.61 -3.46
N ILE A 89 -5.19 9.70 -3.85
CA ILE A 89 -6.32 9.46 -2.94
C ILE A 89 -6.29 8.03 -2.40
N VAL A 90 -6.07 7.03 -3.27
CA VAL A 90 -6.02 5.63 -2.84
C VAL A 90 -4.83 5.35 -1.93
N LEU A 91 -3.64 5.90 -2.22
CA LEU A 91 -2.48 5.81 -1.32
C LEU A 91 -2.75 6.46 0.04
N ALA A 92 -3.36 7.64 0.06
CA ALA A 92 -3.71 8.33 1.31
C ALA A 92 -4.78 7.58 2.11
N ALA A 93 -5.83 7.08 1.46
CA ALA A 93 -6.85 6.26 2.10
C ALA A 93 -6.28 4.95 2.66
N SER A 94 -5.27 4.40 1.99
CA SER A 94 -4.56 3.20 2.43
C SER A 94 -3.76 3.41 3.71
N LEU A 95 -3.58 4.64 4.22
CA LEU A 95 -2.98 4.88 5.54
C LEU A 95 -3.79 4.29 6.70
N VAL A 96 -5.07 4.01 6.48
CA VAL A 96 -5.91 3.28 7.46
C VAL A 96 -5.31 1.91 7.77
N ILE A 97 -4.68 1.26 6.80
CA ILE A 97 -4.06 -0.06 6.96
C ILE A 97 -2.95 -0.04 8.03
N PRO A 98 -1.82 0.67 7.85
CA PRO A 98 -0.75 0.64 8.83
C PRO A 98 -1.17 1.27 10.17
N ALA A 99 -2.16 2.18 10.18
CA ALA A 99 -2.71 2.73 11.41
C ALA A 99 -3.46 1.68 12.23
N CYS A 100 -4.36 0.92 11.60
CA CYS A 100 -5.08 -0.17 12.25
C CYS A 100 -4.13 -1.30 12.67
N ASP A 101 -3.21 -1.70 11.81
CA ASP A 101 -2.25 -2.77 12.09
C ASP A 101 -1.33 -2.38 13.26
N LEU A 102 -0.86 -1.13 13.32
CA LEU A 102 -0.09 -0.61 14.45
C LEU A 102 -0.92 -0.60 15.75
N ALA A 103 -2.18 -0.16 15.70
CA ALA A 103 -3.07 -0.16 16.87
C ALA A 103 -3.27 -1.58 17.42
N LEU A 104 -3.46 -2.57 16.54
CA LEU A 104 -3.58 -3.98 16.92
C LEU A 104 -2.30 -4.50 17.58
N VAL A 105 -1.14 -4.24 16.97
CA VAL A 105 0.17 -4.65 17.51
C VAL A 105 0.43 -4.02 18.89
N LEU A 106 0.15 -2.73 19.05
CA LEU A 106 0.27 -2.05 20.35
C LEU A 106 -0.71 -2.59 21.38
N SER A 107 -1.96 -2.87 20.98
CA SER A 107 -3.00 -3.41 21.88
C SER A 107 -2.68 -4.82 22.39
N ALA A 108 -1.91 -5.61 21.63
CA ALA A 108 -1.45 -6.92 22.06
C ALA A 108 -0.40 -6.86 23.18
N GLY A 109 0.22 -5.70 23.43
CA GLY A 109 1.19 -5.48 24.50
C GLY A 109 2.56 -6.13 24.29
N THR A 110 2.76 -6.86 23.19
CA THR A 110 4.01 -7.57 22.85
C THR A 110 4.78 -6.90 21.71
N ALA A 111 4.51 -5.62 21.45
CA ALA A 111 5.08 -4.89 20.33
C ALA A 111 6.60 -4.70 20.49
N ALA A 112 7.38 -5.27 19.59
CA ALA A 112 8.80 -4.96 19.45
C ALA A 112 8.98 -3.62 18.72
N TRP A 113 10.04 -2.88 19.06
CA TRP A 113 10.33 -1.56 18.47
C TRP A 113 10.38 -1.59 16.93
N TRP A 114 10.90 -2.69 16.36
CA TRP A 114 11.06 -2.83 14.92
C TRP A 114 9.71 -3.08 14.22
N GLN A 115 8.73 -3.71 14.89
CA GLN A 115 7.38 -3.86 14.35
C GLN A 115 6.74 -2.48 14.22
N VAL A 116 6.88 -1.62 15.24
CA VAL A 116 6.41 -0.23 15.19
C VAL A 116 7.11 0.52 14.06
N ALA A 117 8.44 0.36 13.92
CA ALA A 117 9.21 1.00 12.86
C ALA A 117 8.76 0.57 11.45
N LEU A 118 8.43 -0.71 11.24
CA LEU A 118 7.92 -1.20 9.95
C LEU A 118 6.59 -0.55 9.58
N HIS A 119 5.65 -0.43 10.54
CA HIS A 119 4.37 0.22 10.29
C HIS A 119 4.55 1.72 10.01
N ALA A 120 5.40 2.39 10.78
CA ALA A 120 5.73 3.80 10.57
C ALA A 120 6.39 4.04 9.21
N LEU A 121 7.30 3.16 8.79
CA LEU A 121 7.94 3.22 7.47
C LEU A 121 6.91 3.01 6.35
N SER A 122 6.05 2.01 6.47
CA SER A 122 4.99 1.74 5.50
C SER A 122 4.04 2.94 5.36
N ALA A 123 3.56 3.48 6.48
CA ALA A 123 2.72 4.67 6.50
C ALA A 123 3.44 5.89 5.90
N GLY A 124 4.72 6.08 6.24
CA GLY A 124 5.55 7.16 5.69
C GLY A 124 5.70 7.09 4.18
N VAL A 125 5.99 5.90 3.63
CA VAL A 125 6.08 5.68 2.17
C VAL A 125 4.75 6.02 1.51
N LEU A 126 3.63 5.48 1.99
CA LEU A 126 2.30 5.77 1.43
C LEU A 126 1.97 7.27 1.45
N ALA A 127 2.21 7.93 2.58
CA ALA A 127 1.92 9.35 2.75
C ALA A 127 2.80 10.23 1.85
N LEU A 128 4.11 9.98 1.83
CA LEU A 128 5.07 10.76 1.04
C LEU A 128 4.84 10.57 -0.46
N THR A 129 4.56 9.34 -0.92
CA THR A 129 4.22 9.09 -2.32
C THR A 129 2.91 9.77 -2.70
N ALA A 130 1.87 9.68 -1.86
CA ALA A 130 0.61 10.39 -2.09
C ALA A 130 0.82 11.91 -2.21
N LEU A 131 1.55 12.51 -1.27
CA LEU A 131 1.87 13.94 -1.30
C LEU A 131 2.68 14.31 -2.54
N TRP A 132 3.68 13.51 -2.92
CA TRP A 132 4.49 13.77 -4.11
C TRP A 132 3.68 13.74 -5.40
N LEU A 133 2.73 12.80 -5.54
CA LEU A 133 1.82 12.73 -6.69
C LEU A 133 0.94 13.96 -6.84
N THR A 134 0.60 14.66 -5.74
CA THR A 134 -0.20 15.90 -5.81
C THR A 134 0.61 17.14 -6.21
N ARG A 135 1.95 17.10 -6.11
CA ARG A 135 2.80 18.24 -6.49
C ARG A 135 2.80 18.44 -8.00
N PRO A 136 2.86 19.67 -8.53
CA PRO A 136 3.07 19.91 -9.97
C PRO A 136 4.28 19.13 -10.51
N ALA A 137 4.24 18.78 -11.80
CA ALA A 137 5.39 18.19 -12.49
C ALA A 137 6.47 19.25 -12.74
#